data_AF-A0A9E6CGV1-F1
#
_entry.id   AF-A0A9E6CGV1-F1
#
_cell.length_a   1.000
_cell.length_b   1.000
_cell.length_c   1.000
_cell.angle_alpha   90.00
_cell.angle_beta   90.00
_cell.angle_gamma   90.00
#
_symmetry.space_group_name_H-M   'P 1'
#
loop_
_entity.id
_entity.type
_entity.pdbx_description
1 polymer ?
#
loop_
_entity_poly.entity_id
_entity_poly.type
_entity_poly.pdbx_seq_one_letter_code
_entity_poly.pdbx_strand_id
1 'polypeptide(L)'
;MNRVLADTSSWVEYFNRPKSEYARRLAEFLEIEVVYITGIILAELLQGAKTHAEFNLLKNNLKVLPLLKETDKTWEKVGKLSFDLQRKGIVIPLSDCLIAVLAQENNCQVFTLDNHFTYVPQLEMM
;
A
#
# COMPACT_ATOMS: atom_id res chain seq x y z
N MET A 1 0.31 8.19 -17.32
CA MET A 1 1.03 7.11 -16.60
C MET A 1 0.30 6.91 -15.29
N ASN A 2 -0.21 5.72 -15.03
CA ASN A 2 -0.96 5.43 -13.81
C ASN A 2 0.04 5.23 -12.67
N ARG A 3 -0.13 5.99 -11.59
CA ARG A 3 0.66 5.82 -10.36
C ARG A 3 0.17 4.56 -9.65
N VAL A 4 1.08 3.79 -9.07
CA VAL A 4 0.76 2.54 -8.38
C VAL A 4 1.11 2.69 -6.90
N LEU A 5 0.12 2.53 -6.04
CA LEU A 5 0.34 2.41 -4.60
C LEU A 5 0.46 0.92 -4.25
N ALA A 6 1.68 0.46 -4.05
CA ALA A 6 1.95 -0.95 -3.77
C ALA A 6 1.76 -1.24 -2.27
N ASP A 7 0.73 -2.01 -1.96
CA ASP A 7 0.40 -2.46 -0.61
C ASP A 7 1.45 -3.43 -0.05
N THR A 8 1.53 -3.55 1.28
CA THR A 8 2.48 -4.40 2.01
C THR A 8 2.42 -5.85 1.55
N SER A 9 1.23 -6.38 1.25
CA SER A 9 1.07 -7.75 0.73
C SER A 9 1.87 -7.99 -0.56
N SER A 10 1.86 -7.03 -1.49
CA SER A 10 2.62 -7.08 -2.74
C SER A 10 4.13 -7.06 -2.53
N TRP A 11 4.60 -6.27 -1.56
CA TRP A 11 6.01 -6.22 -1.20
C TRP A 11 6.48 -7.51 -0.53
N VAL A 12 5.67 -8.09 0.36
CA VAL A 12 5.96 -9.38 1.00
C VAL A 12 6.11 -10.47 -0.05
N GLU A 13 5.21 -10.50 -1.03
CA GLU A 13 5.29 -11.43 -2.17
C GLU A 13 6.56 -11.18 -3.00
N TYR A 14 6.89 -9.92 -3.31
CA TYR A 14 8.10 -9.54 -4.03
C TYR A 14 9.39 -10.02 -3.35
N PHE A 15 9.52 -9.82 -2.03
CA PHE A 15 10.71 -10.23 -1.29
C PHE A 15 10.80 -11.75 -1.06
N ASN A 16 9.67 -12.39 -0.75
CA ASN A 16 9.68 -13.81 -0.38
C ASN A 16 9.57 -14.77 -1.57
N ARG A 17 8.97 -14.32 -2.68
CA ARG A 17 8.71 -15.13 -3.89
C ARG A 17 9.08 -14.36 -5.15
N PRO A 18 10.38 -14.05 -5.37
CA PRO A 18 10.84 -13.19 -6.48
C PRO A 18 10.55 -13.75 -7.88
N LYS A 19 10.11 -15.01 -8.00
CA LYS A 19 9.73 -15.65 -9.27
C LYS A 19 8.21 -15.59 -9.56
N SER A 20 7.39 -15.09 -8.63
CA SER A 20 5.96 -14.97 -8.87
C SER A 20 5.64 -13.89 -9.90
N GLU A 21 4.47 -14.00 -10.53
CA GLU A 21 4.02 -13.00 -11.50
C GLU A 21 3.82 -11.62 -10.84
N TYR A 22 3.33 -11.60 -9.59
CA TYR A 22 3.21 -10.38 -8.80
C TYR A 22 4.57 -9.71 -8.54
N ALA A 23 5.58 -10.49 -8.17
CA ALA A 23 6.92 -9.97 -7.94
C ALA A 23 7.52 -9.36 -9.22
N ARG A 24 7.36 -10.06 -10.35
CA ARG A 24 7.78 -9.55 -11.66
C ARG A 24 7.06 -8.25 -12.03
N ARG A 25 5.75 -8.19 -11.80
CA ARG A 25 4.94 -7.01 -12.12
C ARG A 25 5.33 -5.81 -11.27
N LEU A 26 5.60 -6.02 -9.98
CA LEU A 26 6.13 -4.95 -9.12
C LEU A 26 7.51 -4.47 -9.59
N ALA A 27 8.38 -5.39 -10.02
CA ALA A 27 9.68 -5.03 -10.61
C ALA A 27 9.52 -4.14 -11.84
N GLU A 28 8.61 -4.48 -12.76
CA GLU A 28 8.30 -3.67 -13.94
C GLU A 28 7.84 -2.25 -13.56
N PHE A 29 6.99 -2.11 -12.53
CA PHE A 29 6.56 -0.80 -12.04
C PHE A 29 7.68 0.01 -11.40
N LEU A 30 8.60 -0.66 -10.70
CA LEU A 30 9.78 -0.03 -10.12
C LEU A 30 10.71 0.49 -11.22
N GLU A 31 10.92 -0.28 -12.30
CA GLU A 31 11.77 0.11 -13.43
C GLU A 31 11.26 1.37 -14.15
N ILE A 32 9.93 1.56 -14.23
CA ILE A 32 9.33 2.76 -14.84
C ILE A 32 9.00 3.86 -13.83
N GLU A 33 9.46 3.73 -12.58
CA GLU A 33 9.35 4.72 -11.50
C GLU A 33 7.92 5.19 -11.19
N VAL A 34 6.94 4.28 -11.28
CA VAL A 34 5.52 4.60 -10.98
C VAL A 34 5.05 4.10 -9.62
N VAL A 35 5.93 3.48 -8.83
CA VAL A 35 5.59 2.91 -7.51
C VAL A 35 5.67 3.96 -6.42
N TYR A 36 4.61 4.03 -5.62
CA TYR A 36 4.48 4.84 -4.42
C TYR A 36 4.24 3.93 -3.21
N ILE A 37 4.56 4.46 -2.03
CA ILE A 37 4.25 3.86 -0.73
C ILE A 37 3.66 4.92 0.21
N THR A 38 3.12 4.50 1.35
CA THR A 38 2.69 5.40 2.44
C THR A 38 3.50 5.13 3.71
N GLY A 39 3.33 5.98 4.73
CA GLY A 39 3.96 5.79 6.03
C GLY A 39 3.63 4.43 6.67
N ILE A 40 2.38 3.95 6.54
CA ILE A 40 1.99 2.67 7.14
C ILE A 40 2.64 1.48 6.44
N ILE A 41 2.70 1.49 5.09
CA ILE A 41 3.37 0.45 4.31
C ILE A 41 4.86 0.42 4.66
N LEU A 42 5.52 1.58 4.73
CA LEU A 42 6.92 1.65 5.15
C LEU A 42 7.12 1.04 6.55
N ALA A 43 6.26 1.38 7.51
CA ALA A 43 6.34 0.87 8.86
C ALA A 43 6.16 -0.66 8.93
N GLU A 44 5.20 -1.20 8.20
CA GLU A 44 4.93 -2.65 8.15
C GLU A 44 6.11 -3.43 7.54
N LEU A 45 6.69 -2.92 6.45
CA LEU A 45 7.86 -3.56 5.83
C LEU A 45 9.08 -3.54 6.74
N LEU A 46 9.30 -2.43 7.45
CA LEU A 46 10.40 -2.33 8.41
C LEU A 46 10.16 -3.23 9.64
N GLN A 47 8.91 -3.32 10.11
CA GLN A 47 8.53 -4.23 11.19
C GLN A 47 8.76 -5.70 10.81
N GLY A 48 8.58 -6.05 9.54
CA GLY A 48 8.80 -7.41 9.02
C GLY A 48 10.27 -7.87 9.00
N ALA A 49 11.24 -6.97 9.22
CA ALA A 49 12.65 -7.30 9.24
C ALA A 49 13.00 -8.22 10.44
N LYS A 50 13.78 -9.28 10.19
CA LYS A 50 14.17 -10.25 11.22
C LYS A 50 15.40 -9.82 12.02
N THR A 51 16.20 -8.91 11.48
CA THR A 51 17.44 -8.42 12.10
C THR A 51 17.60 -6.92 11.92
N HIS A 52 18.40 -6.29 12.78
CA HIS A 52 18.77 -4.87 12.62
C HIS A 52 19.51 -4.58 11.30
N ALA A 53 20.29 -5.55 10.79
CA ALA A 53 20.96 -5.42 9.51
C ALA A 53 19.94 -5.37 8.35
N GLU A 54 18.97 -6.30 8.36
CA GLU A 54 17.87 -6.34 7.39
C GLU A 54 17.00 -5.07 7.47
N PHE A 55 16.67 -4.62 8.68
CA PHE A 55 15.93 -3.37 8.90
C PHE A 55 16.61 -2.17 8.22
N ASN A 56 17.92 -2.01 8.43
CA ASN A 56 18.67 -0.89 7.85
C ASN A 56 18.78 -1.01 6.33
N LEU A 57 18.95 -2.23 5.80
CA LEU A 57 18.97 -2.47 4.36
C LEU A 57 17.62 -2.11 3.72
N LEU A 58 16.51 -2.62 4.26
CA LEU A 58 15.15 -2.30 3.79
C LEU A 58 14.88 -0.81 3.87
N LYS A 59 15.20 -0.17 5.00
CA LYS A 59 15.02 1.27 5.18
C LYS A 59 15.76 2.08 4.11
N ASN A 60 17.01 1.74 3.83
CA ASN A 60 17.80 2.45 2.83
C ASN A 60 17.26 2.24 1.41
N ASN A 61 16.85 1.01 1.08
CA ASN A 61 16.29 0.68 -0.23
C ASN A 61 14.93 1.34 -0.47
N LEU A 62 14.05 1.36 0.54
CA LEU A 62 12.70 1.92 0.42
C LEU A 62 12.68 3.46 0.44
N LYS A 63 13.71 4.11 0.98
CA LYS A 63 13.77 5.58 1.09
C LYS A 63 13.77 6.32 -0.25
N VAL A 64 14.12 5.63 -1.34
CA VAL A 64 14.10 6.21 -2.69
C VAL A 64 12.69 6.31 -3.27
N LEU A 65 11.74 5.56 -2.72
CA LEU A 65 10.36 5.55 -3.20
C LEU A 65 9.61 6.81 -2.76
N PRO A 66 8.78 7.40 -3.63
CA PRO A 66 7.94 8.52 -3.26
C PRO A 66 6.90 8.10 -2.21
N LEU A 67 6.85 8.86 -1.11
CA LEU A 67 5.90 8.66 -0.01
C LEU A 67 4.66 9.54 -0.21
N LEU A 68 3.48 8.93 -0.30
CA LEU A 68 2.23 9.65 -0.16
C LEU A 68 2.00 10.00 1.30
N LYS A 69 1.75 11.28 1.57
CA LYS A 69 1.57 11.81 2.91
C LYS A 69 0.09 12.05 3.18
N GLU A 70 -0.33 11.60 4.35
CA GLU A 70 -1.60 11.91 4.94
C GLU A 70 -1.66 13.35 5.48
N THR A 71 -2.87 13.87 5.54
CA THR A 71 -3.22 15.14 6.20
C THR A 71 -4.31 14.90 7.23
N ASP A 72 -4.63 15.88 8.06
CA ASP A 72 -5.76 15.79 9.00
C ASP A 72 -7.07 15.42 8.28
N LYS A 73 -7.29 15.97 7.08
CA LYS A 73 -8.45 15.65 6.23
C LYS A 73 -8.42 14.21 5.71
N THR A 74 -7.24 13.66 5.45
CA THR A 74 -7.09 12.24 5.06
C THR A 74 -7.64 11.36 6.18
N TRP A 75 -7.30 11.65 7.44
CA TRP A 75 -7.78 10.87 8.59
C TRP A 75 -9.29 10.97 8.81
N GLU A 76 -9.89 12.14 8.58
CA GLU A 76 -11.36 12.28 8.59
C GLU A 76 -12.03 11.38 7.53
N LYS A 77 -11.46 11.32 6.31
CA LYS A 77 -11.96 10.45 5.24
C LYS A 77 -11.77 8.97 5.55
N VAL A 78 -10.65 8.59 6.16
CA VAL A 78 -10.40 7.21 6.64
C VAL A 78 -11.45 6.79 7.65
N GLY A 79 -11.71 7.64 8.64
CA GLY A 79 -12.76 7.41 9.64
C GLY A 79 -14.14 7.29 8.99
N LYS A 80 -14.46 8.16 8.03
CA LYS A 80 -15.73 8.13 7.30
C LYS A 80 -15.90 6.84 6.48
N LEU A 81 -14.87 6.43 5.74
CA LEU A 81 -14.87 5.20 4.96
C LEU A 81 -15.12 3.98 5.85
N SER A 82 -14.35 3.85 6.95
CA SER A 82 -14.50 2.75 7.89
C SER A 82 -15.90 2.72 8.51
N PHE A 83 -16.41 3.88 8.94
CA PHE A 83 -17.77 4.02 9.49
C PHE A 83 -18.85 3.56 8.50
N ASP A 84 -18.76 3.98 7.24
CA ASP A 84 -19.74 3.64 6.21
C ASP A 84 -19.73 2.14 5.87
N LEU A 85 -18.55 1.53 5.78
CA LEU A 85 -18.41 0.09 5.56
C LEU A 85 -18.99 -0.72 6.72
N GLN A 86 -18.73 -0.32 7.96
CA GLN A 86 -19.26 -0.99 9.14
C GLN A 86 -20.79 -0.94 9.21
N ARG A 87 -21.43 0.09 8.67
CA ARG A 87 -22.90 0.17 8.53
C ARG A 87 -23.47 -0.74 7.44
N LYS A 88 -22.62 -1.25 6.56
CA LYS A 88 -22.96 -2.31 5.61
C LYS A 88 -22.55 -3.71 6.11
N GLY A 89 -22.09 -3.82 7.36
CA GLY A 89 -21.62 -5.09 7.93
C GLY A 89 -20.22 -5.52 7.47
N ILE A 90 -19.47 -4.62 6.83
CA ILE A 90 -18.11 -4.88 6.34
C ILE A 90 -17.11 -4.20 7.28
N VAL A 91 -16.14 -4.96 7.77
CA VAL A 91 -15.06 -4.44 8.62
C VAL A 91 -13.74 -4.72 7.92
N ILE A 92 -12.99 -3.67 7.61
CA ILE A 92 -11.62 -3.76 7.12
C ILE A 92 -10.69 -2.95 8.04
N PRO A 93 -9.39 -3.30 8.13
CA PRO A 93 -8.42 -2.55 8.92
C PRO A 93 -8.37 -1.05 8.60
N LEU A 94 -8.06 -0.21 9.60
CA LEU A 94 -7.87 1.22 9.37
C LEU A 94 -6.64 1.53 8.51
N SER A 95 -5.61 0.67 8.55
CA SER A 95 -4.46 0.73 7.64
C SER A 95 -4.90 0.62 6.17
N ASP A 96 -5.76 -0.34 5.86
CA ASP A 96 -6.25 -0.57 4.51
C ASP A 96 -7.19 0.55 4.07
N CYS A 97 -8.00 1.08 4.99
CA CYS A 97 -8.77 2.29 4.75
C CYS A 97 -7.87 3.49 4.41
N LEU A 98 -6.75 3.66 5.14
CA LEU A 98 -5.78 4.72 4.89
C LEU A 98 -5.12 4.57 3.51
N ILE A 99 -4.67 3.36 3.16
CA ILE A 99 -4.08 3.07 1.85
C ILE A 99 -5.08 3.38 0.75
N ALA A 100 -6.34 2.93 0.90
CA ALA A 100 -7.37 3.17 -0.09
C ALA A 100 -7.71 4.67 -0.27
N VAL A 101 -7.86 5.41 0.83
CA VAL A 101 -8.11 6.86 0.77
C VAL A 101 -6.93 7.59 0.11
N LEU A 102 -5.70 7.26 0.49
CA LEU A 102 -4.51 7.90 -0.10
C LEU A 102 -4.38 7.58 -1.60
N ALA A 103 -4.73 6.37 -2.02
CA ALA A 103 -4.78 6.01 -3.44
C ALA A 103 -5.80 6.88 -4.19
N GLN A 104 -7.01 7.04 -3.66
CA GLN A 104 -8.04 7.88 -4.25
C GLN A 104 -7.65 9.35 -4.32
N GLU A 105 -7.08 9.90 -3.24
CA GLU A 105 -6.65 11.31 -3.19
C GLU A 105 -5.55 11.62 -4.21
N ASN A 106 -4.74 10.62 -4.57
CA ASN A 106 -3.57 10.79 -5.44
C ASN A 106 -3.75 10.19 -6.84
N ASN A 107 -4.95 9.69 -7.16
CA ASN A 107 -5.27 8.98 -8.41
C ASN A 107 -4.28 7.82 -8.68
N CYS A 108 -4.02 7.02 -7.65
CA CYS A 108 -3.21 5.81 -7.75
C CYS A 108 -4.10 4.57 -7.86
N GLN A 109 -3.62 3.56 -8.57
CA GLN A 109 -4.16 2.20 -8.51
C GLN A 109 -3.50 1.46 -7.36
N VAL A 110 -4.27 0.71 -6.56
CA VAL A 110 -3.73 -0.12 -5.48
C VAL A 110 -3.27 -1.46 -6.06
N PHE A 111 -1.99 -1.78 -5.91
CA PHE A 111 -1.45 -3.08 -6.28
C PHE A 111 -1.32 -3.94 -5.02
N THR A 112 -2.16 -4.96 -4.89
CA THR A 112 -2.36 -5.72 -3.64
C THR A 112 -2.73 -7.18 -3.93
N LEU A 113 -2.45 -8.06 -2.96
CA LEU A 113 -2.99 -9.42 -2.91
C LEU A 113 -4.17 -9.54 -1.93
N ASP A 114 -4.54 -8.46 -1.24
CA ASP A 114 -5.60 -8.45 -0.23
C ASP A 114 -6.97 -8.12 -0.86
N ASN A 115 -7.98 -8.92 -0.52
CA ASN A 115 -9.35 -8.73 -0.97
C ASN A 115 -10.09 -7.61 -0.20
N HIS A 116 -9.56 -7.08 0.90
CA HIS A 116 -10.21 -5.99 1.65
C HIS A 116 -10.51 -4.77 0.77
N PHE A 117 -9.62 -4.45 -0.16
CA PHE A 117 -9.75 -3.30 -1.06
C PHE A 117 -10.95 -3.43 -2.01
N THR A 118 -11.43 -4.65 -2.28
CA THR A 118 -12.60 -4.89 -3.15
C THR A 118 -13.90 -4.30 -2.59
N TYR A 119 -13.95 -4.03 -1.28
CA TYR A 119 -15.10 -3.42 -0.63
C TYR A 119 -15.10 -1.89 -0.71
N VAL A 120 -13.99 -1.27 -1.12
CA VAL A 120 -13.86 0.19 -1.17
C VAL A 120 -14.48 0.74 -2.45
N PRO A 121 -15.50 1.61 -2.36
CA PRO A 121 -16.13 2.19 -3.55
C PRO A 121 -15.15 3.08 -4.32
N GLN A 122 -15.19 3.02 -5.66
CA GLN A 122 -14.39 3.90 -6.53
C GLN A 122 -12.88 3.79 -6.31
N LEU A 123 -12.41 2.61 -5.89
CA LEU A 123 -10.99 2.31 -5.81
C LEU A 123 -10.56 1.55 -7.07
N GLU A 124 -9.54 2.04 -7.75
CA GLU A 124 -8.89 1.29 -8.83
C GLU A 124 -7.86 0.34 -8.23
N MET A 125 -7.94 -0.94 -8.61
CA MET A 125 -7.03 -1.98 -8.15
C MET A 125 -6.35 -2.65 -9.34
N MET A 126 -5.16 -3.20 -9.08
CA MET A 126 -4.36 -3.95 -10.04
C MET A 126 -3.79 -5.22 -9.42
#